data_AF-A0A3N5AXJ0-F1
#
_entry.id   AF-A0A3N5AXJ0-F1
#
_cell.length_a   1.000
_cell.length_b   1.000
_cell.length_c   1.000
_cell.angle_alpha   90.00
_cell.angle_beta   90.00
_cell.angle_gamma   90.00
#
_symmetry.space_group_name_H-M   'P 1'
#
loop_
_entity.id
_entity.type
_entity.pdbx_description
1 polymer ?
#
loop_
_entity_poly.entity_id
_entity_poly.type
_entity_poly.pdbx_seq_one_letter_code
_entity_poly.pdbx_strand_id
1 'polypeptide(L)'
;MYGEHHPLTPPASPAKVAWGLSVTQLLVLGIGAGLSYRLAHLIPPLPVKNFFFAHVHHFVPLGVTALLLFAREGKTGMNLAVYLANLAAYKFRRKTFVWRR
;
A
#
# COMPACT_ATOMS: atom_id res chain seq x y z
N MET A 1 -39.11 0.07 22.14
CA MET A 1 -38.22 -0.20 20.99
C MET A 1 -37.33 1.02 20.84
N TYR A 2 -36.22 1.05 21.57
CA TYR A 2 -35.23 2.15 21.55
C TYR A 2 -34.02 1.66 20.72
N GLY A 3 -33.40 2.40 19.83
CA GLY A 3 -33.55 3.80 19.49
C GLY A 3 -33.07 4.06 18.07
N GLU A 4 -33.41 5.26 17.64
CA GLU A 4 -33.32 5.81 16.31
C GLU A 4 -31.98 5.56 15.64
N HIS A 5 -32.05 5.38 14.31
CA HIS A 5 -30.94 5.46 13.40
C HIS A 5 -30.26 6.84 13.55
N HIS A 6 -29.38 6.99 14.54
CA HIS A 6 -28.42 8.07 14.55
C HIS A 6 -27.69 7.98 13.20
N PRO A 7 -27.72 9.03 12.37
CA PRO A 7 -26.88 9.06 11.18
C PRO A 7 -25.45 8.96 11.70
N LEU A 8 -24.86 7.77 11.57
CA LEU A 8 -23.46 7.56 11.89
C LEU A 8 -22.71 8.58 11.05
N THR A 9 -22.04 9.52 11.71
CA THR A 9 -21.21 10.52 11.04
C THR A 9 -20.35 9.76 10.05
N PRO A 10 -20.45 10.04 8.74
CA PRO A 10 -19.70 9.30 7.75
C PRO A 10 -18.22 9.39 8.14
N PRO A 11 -17.50 8.26 8.14
CA PRO A 11 -16.11 8.26 8.56
C PRO A 11 -15.35 9.32 7.76
N ALA A 12 -14.58 10.15 8.48
CA ALA A 12 -13.85 11.26 7.88
C ALA A 12 -12.99 10.73 6.73
N SER A 13 -13.38 11.04 5.50
CA SER A 13 -12.59 10.68 4.33
C SER A 13 -11.30 11.50 4.36
N PRO A 14 -10.13 10.89 4.12
CA PRO A 14 -8.87 11.63 4.14
C PRO A 14 -8.94 12.77 3.12
N ALA A 15 -8.53 13.96 3.54
CA ALA A 15 -8.56 15.15 2.69
C ALA A 15 -7.72 14.89 1.42
N LYS A 16 -8.37 15.04 0.26
CA LYS A 16 -7.72 14.96 -1.05
C LYS A 16 -7.08 16.31 -1.34
N VAL A 17 -5.80 16.32 -1.69
CA VAL A 17 -5.03 17.56 -1.86
C VAL A 17 -4.77 17.85 -3.33
N ALA A 18 -4.33 16.87 -4.11
CA ALA A 18 -4.06 17.05 -5.54
C ALA A 18 -4.37 15.77 -6.32
N TRP A 19 -4.94 15.89 -7.52
CA TRP A 19 -5.29 14.77 -8.41
C TRP A 19 -6.12 13.66 -7.76
N GLY A 20 -6.94 14.01 -6.76
CA GLY A 20 -7.74 13.06 -6.00
C GLY A 20 -6.96 12.20 -5.01
N LEU A 21 -5.67 12.48 -4.80
CA LEU A 21 -4.78 11.80 -3.86
C LEU A 21 -4.72 12.53 -2.51
N SER A 22 -4.59 11.75 -1.43
CA SER A 22 -4.29 12.30 -0.11
C SER A 22 -2.81 12.66 0.03
N VAL A 23 -2.47 13.51 1.00
CA VAL A 23 -1.06 13.85 1.31
C VAL A 23 -0.24 12.59 1.56
N THR A 24 -0.78 11.64 2.30
CA THR A 24 -0.11 10.37 2.60
C THR A 24 0.16 9.57 1.33
N GLN A 25 -0.78 9.51 0.39
CA GLN A 25 -0.58 8.83 -0.90
C GLN A 25 0.52 9.51 -1.71
N LEU A 26 0.54 10.84 -1.77
CA LEU A 26 1.59 11.60 -2.46
C LEU A 26 2.97 11.37 -1.84
N LEU A 27 3.07 11.37 -0.51
CA LEU A 27 4.33 11.12 0.20
C LEU A 27 4.86 9.70 -0.09
N VAL A 28 4.00 8.69 -0.03
CA VAL A 28 4.41 7.30 -0.28
C VAL A 28 4.80 7.08 -1.74
N LEU A 29 4.08 7.68 -2.69
CA LEU A 29 4.49 7.68 -4.10
C LEU A 29 5.82 8.40 -4.31
N GLY A 30 6.03 9.54 -3.63
CA GLY A 30 7.30 10.27 -3.65
C GLY A 30 8.48 9.44 -3.15
N ILE A 31 8.29 8.67 -2.08
CA ILE A 31 9.30 7.70 -1.59
C ILE A 31 9.57 6.63 -2.66
N GLY A 32 8.53 6.06 -3.27
CA GLY A 32 8.68 5.06 -4.34
C GLY A 32 9.41 5.60 -5.57
N ALA A 33 9.15 6.85 -5.95
CA ALA A 33 9.85 7.54 -7.04
C ALA A 33 11.31 7.79 -6.68
N GLY A 34 11.60 8.24 -5.46
CA GLY A 34 12.97 8.42 -4.97
C GLY A 34 13.78 7.12 -4.93
N LEU A 35 13.15 6.01 -4.51
CA LEU A 35 13.77 4.68 -4.55
C LEU A 35 14.03 4.21 -5.98
N SER A 36 13.07 4.41 -6.89
CA SER A 36 13.22 4.08 -8.32
C SER A 36 14.36 4.85 -8.96
N TYR A 37 14.49 6.16 -8.65
CA TYR A 37 15.59 6.99 -9.11
C TYR A 37 16.95 6.48 -8.63
N ARG A 38 17.08 6.17 -7.34
CA ARG A 38 18.33 5.60 -6.79
C ARG A 38 18.65 4.24 -7.39
N LEU A 39 17.64 3.41 -7.62
CA LEU A 39 17.80 2.10 -8.26
C LEU A 39 18.35 2.22 -9.67
N ALA A 40 17.87 3.22 -10.44
CA ALA A 40 18.36 3.49 -11.79
C ALA A 40 19.84 3.89 -11.85
N HIS A 41 20.37 4.48 -10.77
CA HIS A 41 21.80 4.82 -10.67
C HIS A 41 22.66 3.63 -10.24
N LEU A 42 22.10 2.71 -9.45
CA LEU A 42 22.82 1.56 -8.91
C LEU A 42 22.86 0.39 -9.90
N ILE A 43 21.74 0.13 -10.57
CA ILE A 43 21.55 -1.05 -11.42
C ILE A 43 21.62 -0.62 -12.89
N PRO A 44 22.55 -1.17 -13.69
CA PRO A 44 22.62 -0.86 -15.10
C PRO A 44 21.36 -1.33 -15.85
N PRO A 45 21.08 -0.78 -17.03
CA PRO A 45 19.99 -1.26 -17.86
C PRO A 45 20.21 -2.72 -18.27
N LEU A 46 19.11 -3.45 -18.45
CA LEU A 46 19.17 -4.82 -18.91
C LEU A 46 19.71 -4.88 -20.36
N PRO A 47 20.43 -5.95 -20.75
CA PRO A 47 21.03 -6.10 -22.07
C PRO A 47 19.97 -6.50 -23.13
N VAL A 48 18.97 -5.64 -23.30
CA VAL A 48 17.85 -5.83 -24.23
C VAL A 48 17.92 -4.71 -25.28
N LYS A 49 17.71 -5.04 -26.55
CA LYS A 49 17.79 -4.06 -27.66
C LYS A 49 16.75 -2.94 -27.55
N ASN A 50 15.64 -3.18 -26.86
CA ASN A 50 14.56 -2.21 -26.71
C ASN A 50 14.79 -1.34 -25.46
N PHE A 51 14.88 -0.02 -25.69
CA PHE A 51 15.10 0.98 -24.65
C PHE A 51 14.10 0.90 -23.49
N PHE A 52 12.81 0.69 -23.78
CA PHE A 52 11.78 0.63 -22.76
C PHE A 52 11.95 -0.57 -21.84
N PHE A 53 12.09 -1.77 -22.42
CA PHE A 53 12.29 -3.00 -21.64
C PHE A 53 13.63 -3.02 -20.90
N ALA A 54 14.63 -2.29 -21.39
CA ALA A 54 15.92 -2.16 -20.72
C ALA A 54 15.85 -1.39 -19.39
N HIS A 55 14.80 -0.58 -19.15
CA HIS A 55 14.67 0.28 -17.97
C HIS A 55 13.41 0.01 -17.12
N VAL A 56 12.51 -0.88 -17.57
CA VAL A 56 11.23 -1.13 -16.87
C VAL A 56 11.43 -1.60 -15.43
N HIS A 57 12.51 -2.33 -15.16
CA HIS A 57 12.85 -2.83 -13.82
C HIS A 57 13.19 -1.70 -12.84
N HIS A 58 13.62 -0.54 -13.33
CA HIS A 58 13.88 0.63 -12.47
C HIS A 58 12.60 1.21 -11.87
N PHE A 59 11.45 0.97 -12.48
CA PHE A 59 10.14 1.40 -11.99
C PHE A 59 9.51 0.44 -10.97
N VAL A 60 10.16 -0.69 -10.68
CA VAL A 60 9.64 -1.68 -9.72
C VAL A 60 9.32 -1.06 -8.36
N PRO A 61 10.19 -0.23 -7.73
CA PRO A 61 9.87 0.35 -6.43
C PRO A 61 8.62 1.23 -6.47
N LEU A 62 8.45 2.04 -7.51
CA LEU A 62 7.26 2.87 -7.71
C LEU A 62 6.00 2.02 -7.97
N GLY A 63 6.13 0.96 -8.76
CA GLY A 63 5.05 0.01 -9.01
C GLY A 63 4.58 -0.69 -7.72
N VAL A 64 5.52 -1.10 -6.87
CA VAL A 64 5.23 -1.72 -5.58
C VAL A 64 4.53 -0.74 -4.64
N THR A 65 5.00 0.51 -4.52
CA THR A 65 4.32 1.49 -3.66
C THR A 65 2.93 1.84 -4.18
N ALA A 66 2.75 1.98 -5.49
CA ALA A 66 1.44 2.20 -6.09
C ALA A 66 0.50 1.01 -5.84
N LEU A 67 0.97 -0.22 -6.02
CA LEU A 67 0.20 -1.43 -5.75
C LEU A 67 -0.23 -1.50 -4.27
N LEU A 68 0.68 -1.22 -3.33
CA LEU A 68 0.36 -1.20 -1.91
C LEU A 68 -0.65 -0.10 -1.53
N LEU A 69 -0.62 1.06 -2.20
CA LEU A 69 -1.52 2.18 -1.92
C LEU A 69 -2.92 2.03 -2.53
N PHE A 70 -3.01 1.46 -3.73
CA PHE A 70 -4.25 1.48 -4.51
C PHE A 70 -4.90 0.11 -4.64
N ALA A 71 -4.14 -0.99 -4.54
CA ALA A 71 -4.73 -2.31 -4.56
C ALA A 71 -5.55 -2.52 -3.27
N ARG A 72 -6.69 -3.17 -3.44
CA ARG A 72 -7.52 -3.64 -2.34
C ARG A 72 -7.61 -5.15 -2.38
N GLU A 73 -7.62 -5.75 -1.22
CA GLU A 73 -7.82 -7.20 -1.11
C GLU A 73 -9.31 -7.50 -1.38
N GLY A 74 -9.57 -8.50 -2.23
CA GLY A 74 -10.90 -8.72 -2.81
C GLY A 74 -11.97 -9.15 -1.80
N LYS A 75 -11.60 -9.86 -0.72
CA LYS A 75 -12.57 -10.38 0.26
C LYS A 75 -12.93 -9.37 1.34
N THR A 76 -11.95 -8.59 1.78
CA THR A 76 -12.06 -7.66 2.90
C THR A 76 -12.25 -6.22 2.46
N GLY A 77 -11.94 -5.89 1.20
CA GLY A 77 -11.95 -4.53 0.68
C GLY A 77 -10.90 -3.61 1.30
N MET A 78 -10.04 -4.13 2.17
CA MET A 78 -8.98 -3.36 2.81
C MET A 78 -7.90 -3.01 1.79
N ASN A 79 -7.28 -1.84 1.99
CA ASN A 79 -6.05 -1.51 1.30
C ASN A 79 -5.01 -2.63 1.52
N LEU A 80 -4.30 -3.01 0.47
CA LEU A 80 -3.40 -4.15 0.49
C LEU A 80 -2.27 -4.00 1.53
N ALA A 81 -1.72 -2.80 1.71
CA ALA A 81 -0.72 -2.54 2.75
C ALA A 81 -1.28 -2.81 4.16
N VAL A 82 -2.51 -2.38 4.42
CA VAL A 82 -3.21 -2.61 5.70
C VAL A 82 -3.48 -4.09 5.90
N TYR A 83 -3.96 -4.78 4.86
CA TYR A 83 -4.19 -6.21 4.90
C TYR A 83 -2.89 -6.98 5.23
N LEU A 84 -1.78 -6.67 4.55
CA LEU A 84 -0.50 -7.31 4.79
C LEU A 84 0.04 -7.02 6.19
N ALA A 85 -0.12 -5.78 6.69
CA ALA A 85 0.28 -5.42 8.05
C ALA A 85 -0.52 -6.23 9.10
N ASN A 86 -1.84 -6.34 8.94
CA ASN A 86 -2.69 -7.14 9.82
C ASN A 86 -2.36 -8.63 9.74
N LEU A 87 -2.08 -9.14 8.54
CA LEU A 87 -1.66 -10.53 8.35
C LEU A 87 -0.32 -10.81 9.03
N ALA A 88 0.64 -9.90 8.91
CA ALA A 88 1.92 -10.01 9.60
C ALA A 88 1.73 -9.98 11.13
N ALA A 89 0.99 -8.99 11.65
CA ALA A 89 0.68 -8.89 13.07
C ALA A 89 -0.01 -10.17 13.60
N TYR A 90 -0.95 -10.73 12.83
CA TYR A 90 -1.61 -11.98 13.16
C TYR A 90 -0.64 -13.17 13.20
N LYS A 91 0.26 -13.28 12.23
CA LYS A 91 1.25 -14.37 12.17
C LYS A 91 2.26 -14.29 13.30
N PHE A 92 2.70 -13.09 13.67
CA PHE A 92 3.71 -12.86 14.70
C PHE A 92 3.16 -12.64 16.11
N ARG A 93 1.84 -12.69 16.30
CA ARG A 93 1.24 -12.55 17.64
C ARG A 93 1.69 -13.69 18.55
N ARG A 94 1.90 -13.37 19.83
CA ARG A 94 2.09 -14.39 20.86
C ARG A 94 0.80 -15.20 21.03
N LYS A 95 0.89 -16.52 20.91
CA LYS A 95 -0.25 -17.42 21.08
C LYS A 95 -0.40 -17.76 22.56
N THR A 96 -1.51 -17.34 23.17
CA THR A 96 -1.86 -17.77 24.53
C THR A 96 -2.69 -19.03 24.42
N PHE A 97 -2.13 -20.17 24.84
CA PHE A 97 -2.86 -21.42 24.91
C PHE A 97 -3.62 -21.46 26.24
N VAL A 98 -4.94 -21.26 26.19
CA VAL A 98 -5.80 -21.44 27.35
C VAL A 98 -6.06 -22.93 27.48
N TRP A 99 -5.24 -23.63 28.25
CA TRP A 99 -5.53 -25.00 28.65
C TRP A 99 -6.69 -24.96 29.65
N ARG A 100 -7.82 -25.58 29.31
CA ARG A 100 -8.90 -25.84 30.27
C ARG A 100 -8.34 -26.69 31.40
N ARG A 101 -8.62 -26.28 32.64
CA ARG A 101 -8.44 -27.09 33.84
C ARG A 101 -9.55 -28.13 33.95
#